data_AF-A0A6S6RNZ7-F1
#
_entry.id   AF-A0A6S6RNZ7-F1
#
_cell.length_a   1.000
_cell.length_b   1.000
_cell.length_c   1.000
_cell.angle_alpha   90.00
_cell.angle_beta   90.00
_cell.angle_gamma   90.00
#
_symmetry.space_group_name_H-M   'P 1'
#
loop_
_entity.id
_entity.type
_entity.pdbx_description
1 polymer ?
#
loop_
_entity_poly.entity_id
_entity_poly.type
_entity_poly.pdbx_seq_one_letter_code
_entity_poly.pdbx_strand_id
1 'polypeptide(L)'
;MDSVIRSMGDYIKYITPKFSRTHINFQRVPTVDTSNPFAAKAIPSPDENFIVIRFNGLTQIDFPYLLSMLHNSFIPSMNTLVVPGGKLGLALELIMTPLVKKLVTNKKLSIK
;
A
#
# COMPACT_ATOMS: atom_id res chain seq x y z
N MET A 1 1.30 -13.03 -24.61
CA MET A 1 0.04 -13.22 -23.85
C MET A 1 0.09 -14.49 -23.02
N ASP A 2 0.54 -15.61 -23.60
CA ASP A 2 0.63 -16.93 -22.95
C ASP A 2 1.43 -16.95 -21.64
N SER A 3 2.52 -16.17 -21.56
CA SER A 3 3.30 -16.06 -20.32
C SER A 3 2.53 -15.43 -19.17
N VAL A 4 1.64 -14.46 -19.42
CA VAL A 4 0.85 -13.82 -18.35
C VAL A 4 -0.23 -14.79 -17.86
N ILE A 5 -0.91 -15.45 -18.79
CA ILE A 5 -1.96 -16.43 -18.48
C ILE A 5 -1.40 -17.59 -17.65
N ARG A 6 -0.23 -18.12 -18.02
CA ARG A 6 0.45 -19.17 -17.25
C ARG A 6 0.77 -18.71 -15.82
N SER A 7 1.28 -17.49 -15.66
CA SER A 7 1.59 -16.93 -14.34
C SER A 7 0.35 -16.60 -13.49
N MET A 8 -0.81 -16.36 -14.10
CA MET A 8 -2.03 -16.00 -13.36
C MET A 8 -2.55 -17.13 -12.48
N GLY A 9 -2.41 -18.39 -12.91
CA GLY A 9 -2.79 -19.54 -12.09
C GLY A 9 -2.04 -19.56 -10.74
N ASP A 10 -0.72 -19.39 -10.80
CA ASP A 10 0.12 -19.36 -9.60
C ASP A 10 -0.07 -18.07 -8.77
N TYR A 11 -0.26 -16.93 -9.44
CA TYR A 11 -0.54 -15.67 -8.76
C TYR A 11 -1.79 -15.78 -7.88
N ILE A 12 -2.89 -16.31 -8.43
CA ILE A 12 -4.14 -16.50 -7.69
C ILE A 12 -3.96 -17.50 -6.55
N LYS A 13 -3.30 -18.63 -6.81
CA LYS A 13 -3.18 -19.73 -5.85
C LYS A 13 -2.23 -19.42 -4.69
N TYR A 14 -1.13 -18.71 -4.96
CA TYR A 14 -0.03 -18.58 -4.00
C TYR A 14 0.29 -17.14 -3.58
N ILE A 15 -0.04 -16.13 -4.39
CA ILE A 15 0.27 -14.72 -4.09
C ILE A 15 -0.92 -14.02 -3.44
N THR A 16 -2.10 -14.04 -4.08
CA THR A 16 -3.30 -13.34 -3.58
C THR A 16 -3.65 -13.65 -2.11
N PRO A 17 -3.58 -14.90 -1.62
CA PRO A 17 -3.90 -15.21 -0.23
C PRO A 17 -2.98 -14.53 0.80
N LYS A 18 -1.75 -14.13 0.40
CA LYS A 18 -0.80 -13.48 1.30
C LYS A 18 -1.26 -12.07 1.67
N PHE A 19 -1.95 -11.35 0.78
CA PHE A 19 -2.45 -9.99 1.04
C PHE A 19 -3.52 -9.92 2.14
N SER A 20 -4.14 -11.05 2.49
CA SER A 20 -5.08 -11.15 3.61
C SER A 20 -4.39 -11.38 4.95
N ARG A 21 -3.12 -11.80 4.95
CA ARG A 21 -2.33 -12.13 6.15
C ARG A 21 -1.39 -11.00 6.57
N THR A 22 -1.24 -9.99 5.72
CA THR A 22 -0.43 -8.81 6.00
C THR A 22 -1.16 -7.85 6.93
N HIS A 23 -0.40 -7.21 7.84
CA HIS A 23 -0.91 -6.17 8.72
C HIS A 23 -1.10 -4.83 8.00
N ILE A 24 -0.27 -4.56 6.99
CA ILE A 24 -0.31 -3.35 6.18
C ILE A 24 -0.11 -3.73 4.73
N ASN A 25 -1.00 -3.26 3.86
CA ASN A 25 -0.89 -3.40 2.42
C ASN A 25 -0.64 -2.03 1.79
N PHE A 26 0.40 -1.93 0.97
CA PHE A 26 0.67 -0.77 0.11
C PHE A 26 0.35 -1.17 -1.32
N GLN A 27 -0.76 -0.67 -1.86
CA GLN A 27 -1.21 -0.97 -3.21
C GLN A 27 -1.02 0.25 -4.09
N ARG A 28 -0.26 0.09 -5.18
CA ARG A 28 -0.14 1.11 -6.21
C ARG A 28 -1.34 1.07 -7.15
N VAL A 29 -1.96 2.21 -7.38
CA VAL A 29 -3.12 2.38 -8.25
C VAL A 29 -2.81 3.49 -9.27
N PRO A 30 -2.65 3.14 -10.56
CA PRO A 30 -2.47 4.13 -11.62
C PRO A 30 -3.69 5.04 -11.76
N THR A 31 -3.44 6.33 -11.98
CA THR A 31 -4.48 7.32 -12.33
C THR A 31 -4.58 7.58 -13.83
N VAL A 32 -3.71 6.93 -14.61
CA VAL A 32 -3.68 6.96 -16.08
C VAL A 32 -4.39 5.75 -16.68
N ASP A 33 -4.68 5.81 -17.97
CA ASP A 33 -5.35 4.71 -18.68
C ASP A 33 -4.45 3.45 -18.72
N THR A 34 -4.88 2.43 -17.99
CA THR A 34 -4.30 1.08 -18.00
C THR A 34 -5.32 0.03 -18.44
N SER A 35 -6.35 0.41 -19.21
CA SER A 35 -7.41 -0.48 -19.69
C SER A 35 -6.88 -1.63 -20.54
N ASN A 36 -5.84 -1.38 -21.35
CA ASN A 36 -5.10 -2.41 -22.08
C ASN A 36 -3.61 -2.44 -21.68
N PRO A 37 -3.23 -3.28 -20.69
CA PRO A 37 -1.85 -3.34 -20.20
C PRO A 37 -0.87 -3.91 -21.24
N PHE A 38 -1.34 -4.59 -22.29
CA PHE A 38 -0.48 -5.16 -23.35
C PHE A 38 -0.15 -4.14 -24.44
N ALA A 39 -0.92 -3.06 -24.55
CA ALA A 39 -0.67 -1.95 -25.47
C ALA A 39 0.01 -0.75 -24.79
N ALA A 40 0.29 -0.85 -23.48
CA ALA A 40 0.91 0.22 -22.72
C ALA A 40 2.31 0.54 -23.24
N LYS A 41 2.55 1.82 -23.56
CA LYS A 41 3.84 2.30 -24.10
C LYS A 41 4.89 2.53 -23.01
N ALA A 42 4.46 2.85 -21.79
CA ALA A 42 5.33 3.15 -20.66
C ALA A 42 4.68 2.73 -19.34
N ILE A 43 5.51 2.49 -18.33
CA ILE A 43 5.06 2.26 -16.96
C ILE A 43 4.66 3.61 -16.36
N PRO A 44 3.48 3.74 -15.72
CA PRO A 44 3.09 4.96 -15.04
C PRO A 44 4.19 5.43 -14.07
N SER A 45 4.50 6.73 -14.09
CA SER A 45 5.45 7.37 -13.18
C SER A 45 4.88 7.47 -11.75
N PRO A 46 5.69 7.68 -10.71
CA PRO A 46 5.18 7.80 -9.33
C PRO A 46 4.08 8.86 -9.17
N ASP A 47 4.13 9.96 -9.91
CA ASP A 47 3.13 11.04 -9.84
C ASP A 47 1.80 10.68 -10.52
N GLU A 48 1.83 9.71 -11.44
CA GLU A 48 0.65 9.13 -12.10
C GLU A 48 0.03 7.97 -11.30
N ASN A 49 0.32 7.90 -10.00
CA ASN A 49 -0.20 6.85 -9.14
C ASN A 49 -0.64 7.39 -7.80
N PHE A 50 -1.65 6.73 -7.24
CA PHE A 50 -1.90 6.73 -5.82
C PHE A 50 -1.36 5.46 -5.17
N ILE A 51 -1.09 5.56 -3.88
CA ILE A 51 -0.80 4.44 -3.01
C ILE A 51 -1.95 4.31 -2.03
N VAL A 52 -2.67 3.20 -2.11
CA VAL A 52 -3.70 2.82 -1.16
C VAL A 52 -3.03 2.00 -0.05
N ILE A 53 -3.04 2.55 1.16
CA ILE A 53 -2.46 1.94 2.35
C ILE A 53 -3.59 1.42 3.22
N ARG A 54 -3.74 0.09 3.31
CA ARG A 54 -4.76 -0.55 4.13
C ARG A 54 -4.12 -1.13 5.39
N PHE A 55 -4.69 -0.81 6.55
CA PHE A 55 -4.30 -1.32 7.86
C PHE A 55 -5.24 -2.44 8.30
N ASN A 56 -4.69 -3.53 8.84
CA ASN A 56 -5.45 -4.67 9.33
C ASN A 56 -5.08 -4.96 10.80
N GLY A 57 -6.06 -4.89 11.71
CA GLY A 57 -5.87 -5.15 13.14
C GLY A 57 -5.03 -4.13 13.91
N LEU A 58 -4.56 -3.05 13.25
CA LEU A 58 -3.74 -1.99 13.86
C LEU A 58 -4.62 -0.87 14.40
N THR A 59 -4.64 -0.70 15.73
CA THR A 59 -5.52 0.27 16.41
C THR A 59 -4.86 1.57 16.84
N GLN A 60 -3.56 1.75 16.53
CA GLN A 60 -2.76 2.89 16.99
C GLN A 60 -2.13 3.68 15.83
N ILE A 61 -2.86 3.82 14.72
CA ILE A 61 -2.44 4.68 13.61
C ILE A 61 -2.99 6.08 13.84
N ASP A 62 -2.10 7.07 13.91
CA ASP A 62 -2.46 8.48 14.01
C ASP A 62 -2.73 9.06 12.61
N PHE A 63 -3.96 8.88 12.14
CA PHE A 63 -4.38 9.40 10.84
C PHE A 63 -4.28 10.93 10.73
N PRO A 64 -4.70 11.74 11.73
CA PRO A 64 -4.50 13.19 11.69
C PRO A 64 -3.04 13.61 11.46
N TYR A 65 -2.09 12.96 12.15
CA TYR A 65 -0.66 13.21 11.93
C TYR A 65 -0.21 12.80 10.53
N LEU A 66 -0.65 11.64 10.03
CA LEU A 66 -0.29 11.20 8.68
C LEU A 66 -0.84 12.15 7.61
N LEU A 67 -2.07 12.64 7.75
CA LEU A 67 -2.68 13.60 6.81
C LEU A 67 -1.96 14.95 6.79
N SER A 68 -1.49 15.44 7.94
CA SER A 68 -0.78 16.73 8.02
C SER A 68 0.61 16.65 7.37
N MET A 69 1.31 15.52 7.53
CA MET A 69 2.63 15.28 6.94
C MET A 69 2.56 14.91 5.45
N LEU A 70 1.53 14.16 5.06
CA LEU A 70 1.34 13.68 3.69
C LEU A 70 0.32 14.56 2.96
N HIS A 71 0.70 15.75 2.52
CA HIS A 71 -0.26 16.65 1.85
C HIS A 71 -0.94 15.96 0.64
N ASN A 72 -2.20 16.31 0.39
CA ASN A 72 -3.05 15.70 -0.65
C ASN A 72 -3.31 14.20 -0.44
N SER A 73 -3.09 13.67 0.76
CA SER A 73 -3.60 12.36 1.18
C SER A 73 -5.01 12.49 1.75
N PHE A 74 -5.77 11.40 1.73
CA PHE A 74 -7.15 11.36 2.24
C PHE A 74 -7.53 9.96 2.73
N ILE A 75 -8.59 9.87 3.52
CA ILE A 75 -9.09 8.64 4.14
C ILE A 75 -10.37 8.21 3.41
N PRO A 76 -10.33 7.22 2.49
CA PRO A 76 -11.54 6.74 1.84
C PRO A 76 -12.38 5.81 2.74
N SER A 77 -11.78 5.20 3.76
CA SER A 77 -12.44 4.28 4.68
C SER A 77 -11.68 4.25 6.01
N MET A 78 -12.33 3.85 7.11
CA MET A 78 -11.79 3.94 8.48
C MET A 78 -10.39 3.33 8.66
N ASN A 79 -10.05 2.30 7.87
CA ASN A 79 -8.76 1.59 7.97
C ASN A 79 -7.84 1.81 6.76
N THR A 80 -8.09 2.84 5.95
CA THR A 80 -7.39 3.04 4.68
C THR A 80 -6.95 4.49 4.54
N LEU A 81 -5.70 4.69 4.13
CA LEU A 81 -5.14 5.98 3.76
C LEU A 81 -4.73 5.94 2.29
N VAL A 82 -5.08 6.96 1.52
CA VAL A 82 -4.64 7.13 0.12
C VAL A 82 -3.63 8.25 0.07
N VAL A 83 -2.46 7.98 -0.53
CA VAL A 83 -1.33 8.90 -0.60
C VAL A 83 -0.90 9.09 -2.05
N PRO A 84 -0.51 10.30 -2.51
CA PRO A 84 0.13 10.48 -3.81
C PRO A 84 1.40 9.63 -3.96
N GLY A 85 1.63 9.04 -5.13
CA GLY A 85 2.71 8.07 -5.35
C GLY A 85 4.12 8.64 -5.16
N GLY A 86 4.33 9.92 -5.49
CA GLY A 86 5.58 10.62 -5.18
C GLY A 86 5.92 10.71 -3.68
N LYS A 87 4.97 10.44 -2.79
CA LYS A 87 5.15 10.47 -1.32
C LYS A 87 5.24 9.09 -0.67
N LEU A 88 5.34 8.02 -1.46
CA LEU A 88 5.46 6.66 -0.95
C LEU A 88 6.61 6.51 0.05
N GLY A 89 7.78 7.07 -0.25
CA GLY A 89 8.96 6.98 0.63
C GLY A 89 8.70 7.58 2.02
N LEU A 90 8.17 8.81 2.05
CA LEU A 90 7.81 9.48 3.30
C LEU A 90 6.70 8.73 4.05
N ALA A 91 5.69 8.22 3.34
CA ALA A 91 4.62 7.44 3.96
C ALA A 91 5.16 6.15 4.60
N LEU A 92 6.05 5.43 3.91
CA LEU A 92 6.73 4.26 4.45
C LEU A 92 7.51 4.61 5.71
N GLU A 93 8.29 5.70 5.70
CA GLU A 93 9.07 6.12 6.86
C GLU A 93 8.18 6.42 8.06
N LEU A 94 7.16 7.27 7.90
CA LEU A 94 6.27 7.68 8.99
C LEU A 94 5.48 6.50 9.58
N ILE A 95 5.06 5.55 8.75
CA ILE A 95 4.26 4.40 9.17
C ILE A 95 5.15 3.29 9.75
N MET A 96 6.22 2.92 9.04
CA MET A 96 7.01 1.73 9.38
C MET A 96 8.04 2.00 10.48
N THR A 97 8.66 3.18 10.53
CA THR A 97 9.67 3.51 11.55
C THR A 97 9.19 3.27 12.98
N PRO A 98 8.01 3.78 13.42
CA PRO A 98 7.54 3.51 14.79
C PRO A 98 7.22 2.03 15.01
N LEU A 99 6.78 1.30 13.99
CA LEU A 99 6.47 -0.13 14.09
C LEU A 99 7.74 -0.98 14.24
N VAL A 100 8.75 -0.70 13.42
CA VAL A 100 10.08 -1.34 13.51
C VAL A 100 10.72 -1.03 14.85
N LYS A 101 10.65 0.23 15.31
CA LYS A 101 11.17 0.62 16.63
C LYS A 101 10.51 -0.19 17.75
N LYS A 102 9.18 -0.36 17.72
CA LYS A 102 8.44 -1.20 18.69
C LYS A 102 8.90 -2.67 18.65
N LEU A 103 9.11 -3.23 17.46
CA LEU A 103 9.62 -4.59 17.28
C LEU A 103 11.02 -4.77 17.89
N VAL A 104 11.94 -3.84 17.62
CA VAL A 104 13.31 -3.87 18.13
C VAL A 104 13.36 -3.72 19.65
N THR A 105 12.46 -2.92 20.24
CA THR A 105 12.36 -2.76 21.71
C THR A 105 11.59 -3.88 22.42
N ASN A 106 11.25 -4.98 21.74
CA ASN A 106 10.46 -6.11 22.28
C ASN A 106 9.10 -5.69 22.88
N LYS A 107 8.56 -4.56 22.46
CA LYS A 107 7.23 -4.12 22.90
C LYS A 107 6.19 -4.77 22.01
N LYS A 108 5.26 -5.54 22.59
CA LYS A 108 4.16 -6.16 21.83
C LYS A 108 3.48 -5.10 20.97
N LEU A 109 3.41 -5.34 19.65
CA LEU A 109 2.54 -4.58 18.77
C LEU A 109 1.11 -4.79 19.27
N SER A 110 0.39 -3.70 19.54
CA SER A 110 -1.02 -3.77 19.92
C SER A 110 -1.84 -4.11 18.67
N ILE A 111 -1.92 -5.39 18.36
CA ILE A 111 -2.73 -5.97 17.29
C ILE A 111 -3.99 -6.51 17.95
N LYS A 112 -5.17 -6.05 17.53
CA LYS A 112 -6.45 -6.61 17.98
C LYS A 112 -6.79 -7.88 17.22
#